data_AF-A0A090EA58-F1
#
_entry.id   AF-A0A090EA58-F1
#
_cell.length_a   1.000
_cell.length_b   1.000
_cell.length_c   1.000
_cell.angle_alpha   90.00
_cell.angle_beta   90.00
_cell.angle_gamma   90.00
#
_symmetry.space_group_name_H-M   'P 1'
#
loop_
_entity.id
_entity.type
_entity.pdbx_description
1 polymer ?
#
loop_
_entity_poly.entity_id
_entity_poly.type
_entity_poly.pdbx_seq_one_letter_code
_entity_poly.pdbx_strand_id
1 'polypeptide(L)'
;MKRVAEKSRPKRVATTLHAMIKQRGIPEWVRQIVRETCIEYGVPMVRVLGACRRAEVCLARYAAIYRVKHIRRRASAKKIGEWFGRDHTSVFFALARHAEITGRPSLTRYALVSCANPKRRPKPRKIR
;
A
#
# COMPACT_ATOMS: atom_id res chain seq x y z
N MET A 1 3.38 24.87 22.68
CA MET A 1 3.86 23.52 22.30
C MET A 1 2.76 22.49 22.59
N LYS A 2 2.01 22.04 21.58
CA LYS A 2 0.87 21.12 21.78
C LYS A 2 1.37 19.67 21.86
N ARG A 3 1.35 19.09 23.07
CA ARG A 3 1.53 17.65 23.31
C ARG A 3 0.41 16.90 22.60
N VAL A 4 0.73 16.16 21.53
CA VAL A 4 -0.24 15.30 20.85
C VAL A 4 -0.44 14.07 21.70
N ALA A 5 -1.59 13.99 22.35
CA ALA A 5 -1.97 12.93 23.28
C ALA A 5 -2.03 11.56 22.60
N GLU A 6 -1.09 10.72 22.97
CA GLU A 6 -1.00 9.30 22.68
C GLU A 6 -2.08 8.52 23.43
N LYS A 7 -3.25 8.29 22.80
CA LYS A 7 -4.27 7.38 23.35
C LYS A 7 -4.10 5.99 22.76
N SER A 8 -3.22 5.22 23.40
CA SER A 8 -3.13 3.77 23.32
C SER A 8 -4.47 3.11 23.70
N ARG A 9 -5.06 2.35 22.77
CA ARG A 9 -6.04 1.29 23.09
C ARG A 9 -5.39 -0.06 22.78
N PRO A 10 -4.51 -0.61 23.63
CA PRO A 10 -3.53 -1.61 23.20
C PRO A 10 -4.10 -3.04 23.04
N LYS A 11 -5.26 -3.37 23.65
CA LYS A 11 -5.74 -4.77 23.68
C LYS A 11 -6.59 -5.20 22.47
N ARG A 12 -7.41 -4.31 21.90
CA ARG A 12 -8.28 -4.69 20.74
C ARG A 12 -7.51 -4.83 19.42
N VAL A 13 -6.42 -4.09 19.26
CA VAL A 13 -5.66 -4.01 18.00
C VAL A 13 -4.79 -5.24 17.73
N ALA A 14 -4.24 -5.85 18.79
CA ALA A 14 -3.38 -7.03 18.66
C ALA A 14 -4.14 -8.26 18.16
N THR A 15 -5.36 -8.47 18.68
CA THR A 15 -6.26 -9.56 18.27
C THR A 15 -6.67 -9.44 16.80
N THR A 16 -6.95 -8.21 16.33
CA THR A 16 -7.32 -7.95 14.94
C THR A 16 -6.15 -8.20 13.98
N LEU A 17 -4.93 -7.79 14.33
CA LEU A 17 -3.76 -8.01 13.48
C LEU A 17 -3.47 -9.49 13.26
N HIS A 18 -3.48 -10.26 14.35
CA HIS A 18 -3.23 -11.70 14.29
C HIS A 18 -4.28 -12.43 13.44
N ALA A 19 -5.56 -12.06 13.61
CA ALA A 19 -6.64 -12.58 12.78
C ALA A 19 -6.44 -12.26 11.29
N MET A 20 -6.09 -11.01 10.94
CA MET A 20 -5.81 -10.61 9.55
C MET A 20 -4.66 -11.41 8.92
N ILE A 21 -3.57 -11.59 9.66
CA ILE A 21 -2.39 -12.35 9.21
C ILE A 21 -2.77 -13.80 8.93
N LYS A 22 -3.51 -14.42 9.85
CA LYS A 22 -3.95 -15.81 9.74
C LYS A 22 -4.92 -16.00 8.56
N GLN A 23 -5.93 -15.14 8.43
CA GLN A 23 -6.93 -15.21 7.36
C GLN A 23 -6.32 -15.04 5.97
N ARG A 24 -5.34 -14.14 5.81
CA ARG A 24 -4.73 -13.82 4.51
C ARG A 24 -3.52 -14.68 4.17
N GLY A 25 -3.05 -15.53 5.10
CA GLY A 25 -1.88 -16.38 4.90
C GLY A 25 -0.62 -15.57 4.58
N ILE A 26 -0.34 -14.51 5.35
CA ILE A 26 0.78 -13.61 5.07
C ILE A 26 2.11 -14.29 5.46
N PRO A 27 3.04 -14.52 4.50
CA PRO A 27 4.35 -15.12 4.79
C PRO A 27 5.18 -14.30 5.79
N GLU A 28 6.05 -14.96 6.56
CA GLU A 28 6.90 -14.29 7.56
C GLU A 28 7.76 -13.18 6.95
N TRP A 29 8.41 -13.43 5.80
CA TRP A 29 9.24 -12.43 5.13
C TRP A 29 8.44 -11.17 4.73
N VAL A 30 7.16 -11.31 4.35
CA VAL A 30 6.27 -10.17 4.06
C VAL A 30 5.94 -9.42 5.35
N ARG A 31 5.68 -10.14 6.45
CA ARG A 31 5.42 -9.53 7.76
C ARG A 31 6.61 -8.72 8.26
N GLN A 32 7.83 -9.22 8.05
CA GLN A 32 9.05 -8.53 8.42
C GLN A 32 9.20 -7.21 7.64
N ILE A 33 9.03 -7.22 6.32
CA ILE A 33 9.10 -6.00 5.50
C ILE A 33 8.07 -4.96 5.96
N VAL A 34 6.84 -5.41 6.24
CA VAL A 34 5.79 -4.50 6.72
C VAL A 34 6.18 -3.93 8.07
N ARG A 35 6.74 -4.73 8.99
CA ARG A 35 7.21 -4.27 10.30
C ARG A 35 8.31 -3.22 10.17
N GLU A 36 9.32 -3.47 9.35
CA GLU A 36 10.40 -2.51 9.08
C GLU A 36 9.86 -1.20 8.51
N THR A 37 8.97 -1.29 7.53
CA THR A 37 8.33 -0.11 6.93
C THR A 37 7.46 0.65 7.95
N CYS A 38 6.80 -0.06 8.86
CA CYS A 38 6.01 0.57 9.93
C CYS A 38 6.89 1.37 10.89
N ILE A 39 8.08 0.85 11.23
CA ILE A 39 9.06 1.52 12.08
C ILE A 39 9.56 2.80 11.39
N GLU A 40 9.94 2.72 10.12
CA GLU A 40 10.45 3.87 9.35
C GLU A 40 9.43 5.01 9.23
N TYR A 41 8.15 4.70 9.02
CA TYR A 41 7.11 5.69 8.80
C TYR A 41 6.33 6.05 10.08
N GLY A 42 6.65 5.43 11.22
CA GLY A 42 5.95 5.66 12.49
C GLY A 42 4.47 5.26 12.46
N VAL A 43 4.07 4.30 11.62
CA VAL A 43 2.67 3.87 11.47
C VAL A 43 2.44 2.46 12.02
N PRO A 44 1.31 2.18 12.68
CA PRO A 44 1.03 0.84 13.17
C PRO A 44 0.66 -0.12 12.04
N MET A 45 1.15 -1.36 12.12
CA MET A 45 0.93 -2.42 11.12
C MET A 45 -0.55 -2.69 10.81
N VAL A 46 -1.42 -2.59 11.82
CA VAL A 46 -2.88 -2.74 11.66
C VAL A 46 -3.44 -1.71 10.66
N ARG A 47 -2.91 -0.48 10.64
CA ARG A 47 -3.36 0.56 9.69
C ARG A 47 -2.83 0.30 8.29
N VAL A 48 -1.61 -0.20 8.15
CA VAL A 48 -1.02 -0.56 6.85
C VAL A 48 -1.80 -1.69 6.20
N LEU A 49 -2.13 -2.76 6.94
CA LEU A 49 -2.92 -3.90 6.44
C LEU A 49 -4.45 -3.64 6.42
N GLY A 50 -4.90 -2.61 7.12
CA GLY A 50 -6.31 -2.25 7.24
C GLY A 50 -6.78 -1.25 6.17
N ALA A 51 -8.02 -0.77 6.36
CA ALA A 51 -8.72 0.08 5.40
C ALA A 51 -8.26 1.55 5.40
N CYS A 52 -7.53 2.01 6.42
CA CYS A 52 -7.17 3.42 6.65
C CYS A 52 -6.46 4.05 5.42
N ARG A 53 -6.97 5.21 4.98
CA ARG A 53 -6.48 5.94 3.79
C ARG A 53 -5.82 7.28 4.11
N ARG A 54 -5.40 7.51 5.36
CA ARG A 54 -4.59 8.69 5.72
C ARG A 54 -3.31 8.72 4.88
N ALA A 55 -2.87 9.90 4.45
CA ALA A 55 -1.75 10.07 3.53
C ALA A 55 -0.49 9.33 3.99
N GLU A 56 -0.08 9.51 5.25
CA GLU A 56 1.08 8.84 5.87
C GLU A 56 0.98 7.30 5.80
N VAL A 57 -0.20 6.75 6.10
CA VAL A 57 -0.44 5.30 6.05
C VAL A 57 -0.41 4.79 4.61
N CYS A 58 -0.91 5.59 3.66
CA CYS A 58 -0.83 5.26 2.24
C CYS A 58 0.62 5.23 1.76
N LEU A 59 1.44 6.21 2.12
CA LEU A 59 2.87 6.25 1.79
C LEU A 59 3.61 5.03 2.33
N ALA A 60 3.42 4.70 3.61
CA ALA A 60 3.99 3.51 4.23
C ALA A 60 3.53 2.22 3.53
N ARG A 61 2.25 2.13 3.17
CA ARG A 61 1.72 0.98 2.43
C ARG A 61 2.34 0.87 1.04
N TYR A 62 2.51 1.98 0.32
CA TYR A 62 3.13 1.98 -1.00
C TYR A 62 4.58 1.52 -0.93
N ALA A 63 5.33 1.98 0.07
CA ALA A 63 6.69 1.53 0.34
C ALA A 63 6.75 0.03 0.63
N ALA A 64 5.88 -0.49 1.50
CA ALA A 64 5.84 -1.92 1.82
C ALA A 64 5.51 -2.77 0.58
N ILE A 65 4.51 -2.38 -0.21
CA ILE A 65 4.14 -3.05 -1.46
C ILE A 65 5.30 -3.06 -2.45
N TYR A 66 6.00 -1.93 -2.59
CA TYR A 66 7.18 -1.81 -3.46
C TYR A 66 8.31 -2.75 -3.02
N ARG A 67 8.66 -2.76 -1.73
CA ARG A 67 9.70 -3.66 -1.18
C ARG A 67 9.37 -5.13 -1.42
N VAL A 68 8.12 -5.53 -1.16
CA VAL A 68 7.65 -6.91 -1.40
C VAL A 68 7.82 -7.30 -2.87
N LYS A 69 7.39 -6.43 -3.80
CA LYS A 69 7.52 -6.68 -5.24
C LYS A 69 8.98 -6.66 -5.71
N HIS A 70 9.81 -5.82 -5.12
CA HIS A 70 11.23 -5.70 -5.42
C HIS A 70 11.98 -6.99 -5.09
N ILE A 71 11.76 -7.54 -3.89
CA ILE A 71 12.39 -8.80 -3.45
C ILE A 71 11.87 -9.98 -4.28
N ARG A 72 10.56 -10.08 -4.48
CA ARG A 72 9.97 -11.19 -5.25
C ARG A 72 9.24 -10.68 -6.49
N ARG A 73 10.02 -10.42 -7.54
CA ARG A 73 9.51 -9.92 -8.84
C ARG A 73 8.44 -10.82 -9.47
N ARG A 74 8.49 -12.13 -9.22
CA ARG A 74 7.51 -13.13 -9.71
C ARG A 74 6.17 -13.12 -8.95
N ALA A 75 6.08 -12.49 -7.78
CA ALA A 75 4.81 -12.41 -7.06
C ALA A 75 3.80 -11.58 -7.87
N SER A 76 2.60 -12.13 -8.11
CA SER A 76 1.56 -11.45 -8.88
C SER A 76 0.97 -10.27 -8.09
N ALA A 77 0.52 -9.24 -8.80
CA ALA A 77 -0.14 -8.09 -8.17
C ALA A 77 -1.41 -8.51 -7.39
N LYS A 78 -2.11 -9.55 -7.88
CA LYS A 78 -3.25 -10.17 -7.17
C LYS A 78 -2.82 -10.76 -5.83
N LYS A 79 -1.74 -11.55 -5.80
CA LYS A 79 -1.28 -12.19 -4.55
C LYS A 79 -0.77 -11.18 -3.52
N ILE A 80 -0.07 -10.14 -3.99
CA ILE A 80 0.32 -9.01 -3.14
C ILE A 80 -0.94 -8.31 -2.61
N GLY A 81 -1.92 -8.06 -3.48
CA GLY A 81 -3.21 -7.49 -3.09
C GLY A 81 -3.90 -8.26 -1.98
N GLU A 82 -3.96 -9.59 -2.08
CA GLU A 82 -4.54 -10.48 -1.06
C GLU A 82 -3.86 -10.29 0.32
N TRP A 83 -2.53 -10.23 0.37
CA TRP A 83 -1.80 -10.01 1.63
C TRP A 83 -2.13 -8.65 2.27
N PHE A 84 -2.23 -7.60 1.45
CA PHE A 84 -2.53 -6.25 1.91
C PHE A 84 -4.04 -5.96 2.04
N GLY A 85 -4.92 -6.89 1.64
CA GLY A 85 -6.37 -6.70 1.60
C GLY A 85 -6.80 -5.64 0.59
N ARG A 86 -6.20 -5.64 -0.61
CA ARG A 86 -6.38 -4.64 -1.67
C ARG A 86 -6.55 -5.28 -3.04
N ASP A 87 -7.22 -4.58 -3.93
CA ASP A 87 -7.30 -4.96 -5.33
C ASP A 87 -5.95 -4.85 -6.03
N HIS A 88 -5.72 -5.74 -7.00
CA HIS A 88 -4.50 -5.76 -7.81
C HIS A 88 -4.25 -4.44 -8.57
N THR A 89 -5.31 -3.71 -8.93
CA THR A 89 -5.22 -2.35 -9.52
C THR A 89 -4.66 -1.33 -8.53
N SER A 90 -5.05 -1.42 -7.26
CA SER A 90 -4.49 -0.60 -6.18
C SER A 90 -3.01 -0.92 -5.93
N VAL A 91 -2.61 -2.17 -6.13
CA VAL A 91 -1.20 -2.59 -6.07
C VAL A 91 -0.39 -1.95 -7.21
N PHE A 92 -0.90 -1.96 -8.44
CA PHE A 92 -0.24 -1.27 -9.55
C PHE A 92 -0.08 0.23 -9.29
N PHE A 93 -1.15 0.88 -8.81
CA PHE A 93 -1.09 2.29 -8.43
C PHE A 93 -0.05 2.55 -7.34
N ALA A 94 -0.02 1.73 -6.29
CA ALA A 94 0.95 1.84 -5.19
C ALA A 94 2.40 1.70 -5.67
N LEU A 95 2.67 0.73 -6.56
CA LEU A 95 4.00 0.49 -7.11
C LEU A 95 4.49 1.68 -7.94
N ALA A 96 3.65 2.16 -8.85
CA ALA A 96 3.99 3.28 -9.70
C ALA A 96 4.12 4.58 -8.89
N ARG A 97 3.25 4.79 -7.88
CA ARG A 97 3.28 6.00 -7.05
C ARG A 97 4.48 6.05 -6.13
N HIS A 98 4.87 4.91 -5.56
CA HIS A 98 6.09 4.85 -4.76
C HIS A 98 7.33 5.13 -5.61
N ALA A 99 7.40 4.54 -6.81
CA ALA A 99 8.50 4.78 -7.75
C ALA A 99 8.62 6.26 -8.12
N GLU A 100 7.50 6.92 -8.45
CA GLU A 100 7.45 8.35 -8.75
C GLU A 100 7.91 9.24 -7.58
N ILE A 101 7.40 8.99 -6.37
CA ILE A 101 7.71 9.80 -5.18
C ILE A 101 9.19 9.68 -4.78
N THR A 102 9.76 8.47 -4.91
CA THR A 102 11.13 8.17 -4.43
C THR A 102 12.20 8.22 -5.52
N GLY A 103 11.81 8.42 -6.79
CA GLY A 103 12.73 8.32 -7.93
C GLY A 103 13.26 6.91 -8.19
N ARG A 104 12.64 5.86 -7.61
CA ARG A 104 13.04 4.46 -7.79
C ARG A 104 12.58 3.90 -9.14
N PRO A 105 13.21 2.83 -9.66
CA PRO A 105 12.79 2.24 -10.93
C PRO A 105 11.35 1.70 -10.86
N SER A 106 10.57 1.93 -11.90
CA SER A 106 9.22 1.37 -11.97
C SER A 106 9.26 -0.15 -12.12
N LEU A 107 8.68 -0.86 -11.17
CA LEU A 107 8.56 -2.33 -11.19
C LEU A 107 7.40 -2.83 -12.06
N THR A 108 6.62 -1.92 -12.63
CA THR A 108 5.40 -2.23 -13.40
C THR A 108 5.32 -1.35 -14.63
N ARG A 109 4.73 -1.87 -15.71
CA ARG A 109 4.41 -1.06 -16.91
C ARG A 109 3.24 -0.08 -16.67
N TYR A 110 2.63 -0.10 -15.49
CA TYR A 110 1.54 0.80 -15.14
C TYR A 110 2.07 2.24 -15.08
N ALA A 111 1.69 3.05 -16.06
CA ALA A 111 2.00 4.46 -16.07
C ALA A 111 0.95 5.22 -15.25
N LEU A 112 1.41 5.94 -14.22
CA LEU A 112 0.61 7.01 -13.63
C LEU A 112 0.56 8.12 -14.66
N VAL A 113 -0.44 8.08 -15.54
CA VAL A 113 -0.70 9.29 -16.28
C VAL A 113 -1.30 10.26 -15.30
N SER A 114 -0.53 11.30 -15.03
CA SER A 114 -1.01 12.45 -14.32
C SER A 114 -2.35 12.85 -14.94
N CYS A 115 -3.39 12.96 -14.12
CA CYS A 115 -4.63 13.61 -14.55
C CYS A 115 -4.39 15.12 -14.82
N ALA A 116 -3.15 15.60 -14.72
CA ALA A 116 -2.67 16.86 -15.27
C ALA A 116 -2.50 16.84 -16.81
N ASN A 117 -2.82 15.74 -17.52
CA ASN A 117 -2.78 15.68 -18.98
C ASN A 117 -4.20 15.84 -19.60
N PRO A 118 -4.51 16.96 -20.28
CA PRO A 118 -5.83 17.22 -20.87
C PRO A 118 -6.23 16.25 -22.01
N LYS A 119 -5.30 15.45 -22.53
CA LYS A 119 -5.54 14.50 -23.65
C LYS A 119 -6.25 13.20 -23.25
N ARG A 120 -6.48 12.94 -21.96
CA ARG A 120 -7.19 11.76 -21.45
C ARG A 120 -8.68 11.98 -21.18
N ARG A 121 -9.26 13.11 -21.60
CA ARG A 121 -10.73 13.29 -21.55
C ARG A 121 -11.39 12.18 -22.39
N PRO A 122 -12.43 11.48 -21.87
CA PRO A 122 -13.19 10.59 -22.72
C PRO A 122 -13.75 11.41 -23.89
N LYS A 123 -13.53 10.96 -25.13
CA LYS A 123 -14.10 11.63 -26.30
C LYS A 123 -15.63 11.61 -26.16
N PRO A 124 -16.34 12.71 -26.49
CA PRO A 124 -17.80 12.69 -26.44
C PRO A 124 -18.29 11.54 -27.31
N ARG A 125 -19.13 10.66 -26.73
CA ARG A 125 -19.77 9.61 -27.51
C ARG A 125 -20.66 10.31 -28.52
N LYS A 126 -20.39 10.11 -29.81
CA LYS A 126 -21.29 10.58 -30.87
C LYS A 126 -22.60 9.82 -30.70
N ILE A 127 -23.64 10.52 -30.25
CA ILE A 127 -25.01 10.02 -30.33
C ILE A 127 -25.34 10.09 -31.83
N ARG A 128 -25.58 8.92 -32.44
CA ARG A 128 -26.11 8.81 -33.79
C ARG A 128 -27.62 8.91 -33.75
#